data_AF-A0A6D2IN48-F1
#
_entry.id   AF-A0A6D2IN48-F1
#
_cell.length_a   1.000
_cell.length_b   1.000
_cell.length_c   1.000
_cell.angle_alpha   90.00
_cell.angle_beta   90.00
_cell.angle_gamma   90.00
#
_symmetry.space_group_name_H-M   'P 1'
#
loop_
_entity.id
_entity.type
_entity.pdbx_description
1 polymer ?
#
loop_
_entity_poly.entity_id
_entity_poly.type
_entity_poly.pdbx_seq_one_letter_code
_entity_poly.pdbx_strand_id
1 'polypeptide(L)'
;MDDGTQIMGLYGMGGVGKTTLLEQINNKFKVANDDGFEKVIWVVVSSNLLIEKIQDEIAEKLGFPRENGNKREKKKATDIHTRLKNKKFVLLLDDIGRSRFKRNRSPISDKGKWMQSSIHHSF
;
A
#
# COMPACT_ATOMS: atom_id res chain seq x y z
N MET A 1 -9.11 -4.32 -17.01
CA MET A 1 -7.66 -4.28 -16.76
C MET A 1 -7.31 -2.81 -16.73
N ASP A 2 -6.77 -2.32 -15.62
CA ASP A 2 -6.28 -0.95 -15.51
C ASP A 2 -4.87 -0.92 -16.10
N ASP A 3 -4.70 -0.33 -17.28
CA ASP A 3 -3.43 -0.32 -18.03
C ASP A 3 -2.40 0.66 -17.45
N GLY A 4 -2.78 1.43 -16.42
CA GLY A 4 -1.93 2.42 -15.75
C GLY A 4 -1.32 1.98 -14.40
N THR A 5 -1.72 0.83 -13.85
CA THR A 5 -1.26 0.39 -12.52
C THR A 5 -0.19 -0.71 -12.59
N GLN A 6 1.01 -0.42 -12.05
CA GLN A 6 2.10 -1.39 -11.90
C GLN A 6 2.30 -1.78 -10.42
N ILE A 7 2.38 -3.09 -10.15
CA ILE A 7 2.61 -3.63 -8.80
C ILE A 7 3.90 -4.44 -8.80
N MET A 8 4.82 -4.09 -7.88
CA MET A 8 6.06 -4.83 -7.63
C MET A 8 6.07 -5.37 -6.20
N GLY A 9 6.49 -6.63 -6.03
CA GLY A 9 6.58 -7.29 -4.73
C GLY A 9 8.02 -7.67 -4.39
N LEU A 10 8.46 -7.33 -3.18
CA LEU A 10 9.76 -7.77 -2.63
C LEU A 10 9.53 -8.89 -1.60
N TYR A 11 10.07 -10.07 -1.86
CA TYR A 11 9.95 -11.24 -0.97
C TYR A 11 11.31 -11.92 -0.75
N GLY A 12 11.55 -12.43 0.46
CA GLY A 12 12.83 -13.04 0.84
C GLY A 12 12.92 -13.36 2.33
N MET A 13 13.96 -14.08 2.73
CA MET A 13 14.21 -14.46 4.13
C MET A 13 14.24 -13.24 5.08
N GLY A 14 13.99 -13.45 6.37
CA GLY A 14 14.17 -12.39 7.37
C GLY A 14 15.62 -11.88 7.37
N GLY A 15 15.82 -10.59 7.67
CA GLY A 15 17.17 -10.01 7.79
C GLY A 15 17.90 -9.69 6.49
N VAL A 16 17.38 -10.04 5.32
CA VAL A 16 18.06 -9.81 4.01
C VAL A 16 18.01 -8.34 3.52
N GLY A 17 17.51 -7.39 4.33
CA GLY A 17 17.49 -5.97 3.96
C GLY A 17 16.32 -5.52 3.07
N LYS A 18 15.19 -6.25 3.04
CA LYS A 18 14.01 -5.87 2.23
C LYS A 18 13.45 -4.48 2.60
N THR A 19 13.28 -4.24 3.90
CA THR A 19 12.82 -2.95 4.43
C THR A 19 13.82 -1.85 4.09
N THR A 20 15.13 -2.11 4.25
CA THR A 20 16.20 -1.18 3.85
C THR A 20 16.16 -0.84 2.36
N LEU A 21 15.92 -1.81 1.48
CA LEU A 21 15.77 -1.55 0.05
C LEU A 21 14.54 -0.69 -0.24
N LEU A 22 13.41 -0.97 0.41
CA LEU A 22 12.20 -0.16 0.27
C LEU A 22 12.44 1.27 0.76
N GLU A 23 13.16 1.47 1.87
CA GLU A 23 13.54 2.79 2.39
C GLU A 23 14.41 3.57 1.39
N GLN A 24 15.37 2.90 0.75
CA GLN A 24 16.18 3.50 -0.32
C GLN A 24 15.32 3.94 -1.51
N ILE A 25 14.34 3.13 -1.92
CA ILE A 25 13.37 3.48 -2.97
C ILE A 25 12.55 4.71 -2.57
N ASN A 26 12.03 4.74 -1.34
CA ASN A 26 11.29 5.88 -0.81
C ASN A 26 12.11 7.17 -0.82
N ASN A 27 13.37 7.09 -0.40
CA ASN A 27 14.28 8.24 -0.39
C ASN A 27 14.58 8.74 -1.80
N LYS A 28 14.74 7.84 -2.78
CA LYS A 28 14.88 8.23 -4.18
C LYS A 28 13.68 9.04 -4.66
N PHE A 29 12.46 8.59 -4.40
CA PHE A 29 11.26 9.34 -4.80
C PHE A 29 11.07 10.67 -4.05
N LYS A 30 11.62 10.82 -2.84
CA LYS A 30 11.60 12.10 -2.11
C LYS A 30 12.59 13.12 -2.67
N VAL A 31 13.74 12.64 -3.18
CA VAL A 31 14.81 13.49 -3.72
C VAL A 31 14.55 13.81 -5.20
N ALA A 32 14.09 12.82 -5.96
CA ALA A 32 13.67 12.95 -7.34
C ALA A 32 12.27 13.56 -7.39
N ASN A 33 12.18 14.88 -7.24
CA ASN A 33 10.94 15.63 -7.44
C ASN A 33 10.43 15.60 -8.90
N ASP A 34 11.12 14.89 -9.81
CA ASP A 34 10.98 14.99 -11.27
C ASP A 34 10.41 13.71 -11.93
N ASP A 35 10.12 12.65 -11.15
CA ASP A 35 9.56 11.40 -11.70
C ASP A 35 8.05 11.50 -12.06
N GLY A 36 7.48 12.71 -11.92
CA GLY A 36 6.09 13.05 -12.22
C GLY A 36 5.06 12.48 -11.25
N PHE A 37 5.48 11.87 -10.13
CA PHE A 37 4.56 11.38 -9.10
C PHE A 37 4.14 12.51 -8.16
N GLU A 38 2.84 12.70 -7.98
CA GLU A 38 2.27 13.72 -7.10
C GLU A 38 2.29 13.31 -5.63
N LYS A 39 2.31 11.99 -5.36
CA LYS A 39 2.26 11.43 -4.01
C LYS A 39 3.11 10.17 -3.88
N VAL A 40 3.86 10.10 -2.79
CA VAL A 40 4.57 8.89 -2.34
C VAL A 40 4.05 8.58 -0.94
N ILE A 41 3.44 7.41 -0.77
CA ILE A 41 2.74 7.02 0.45
C ILE A 41 3.42 5.76 0.99
N TRP A 42 4.10 5.88 2.13
CA TRP A 42 4.69 4.75 2.83
C TRP A 42 3.75 4.28 3.94
N VAL A 43 3.42 2.99 4.01
CA VAL A 43 2.54 2.41 5.04
C VAL A 43 3.23 1.20 5.67
N VAL A 44 3.20 1.10 7.00
CA VAL A 44 3.75 -0.07 7.72
C VAL A 44 2.63 -1.05 8.04
N VAL A 45 2.70 -2.22 7.42
CA VAL A 45 1.70 -3.28 7.50
C VAL A 45 2.03 -4.21 8.68
N SER A 46 1.69 -3.81 9.91
CA SER A 46 1.89 -4.71 11.07
C SER A 46 1.06 -6.00 10.97
N SER A 47 1.54 -7.10 11.57
CA SER A 47 0.95 -8.45 11.43
C SER A 47 -0.57 -8.53 11.74
N ASN A 48 -1.07 -7.61 12.57
CA ASN A 48 -2.47 -7.50 13.00
C ASN A 48 -3.31 -6.59 12.08
N LEU A 49 -3.06 -6.57 10.76
CA LEU A 49 -3.82 -5.74 9.80
C LEU A 49 -5.33 -5.89 9.99
N LEU A 50 -5.90 -4.82 10.50
CA LEU A 50 -7.26 -4.39 10.19
C LEU A 50 -7.10 -3.52 8.94
N ILE A 51 -7.80 -3.86 7.85
CA ILE A 51 -7.82 -3.04 6.61
C ILE A 51 -8.12 -1.57 6.96
N GLU A 52 -8.96 -1.39 7.97
CA GLU A 52 -9.23 -0.12 8.63
C GLU A 52 -7.97 0.69 9.00
N LYS A 53 -6.97 0.06 9.64
CA LYS A 53 -5.73 0.74 10.06
C LYS A 53 -4.87 1.18 8.87
N ILE A 54 -4.85 0.38 7.81
CA ILE A 54 -4.16 0.75 6.56
C ILE A 54 -4.84 1.97 5.95
N GLN A 55 -6.18 1.96 5.88
CA GLN A 55 -6.94 3.09 5.37
C GLN A 55 -6.75 4.34 6.25
N ASP A 56 -6.68 4.19 7.58
CA ASP A 56 -6.42 5.30 8.49
C ASP A 56 -5.03 5.91 8.25
N GLU A 57 -3.99 5.08 8.13
CA GLU A 57 -2.63 5.55 7.90
C GLU A 57 -2.49 6.24 6.52
N ILE A 58 -3.17 5.72 5.49
CA ILE A 58 -3.19 6.34 4.17
C ILE A 58 -3.98 7.65 4.21
N ALA A 59 -5.13 7.67 4.89
CA ALA A 59 -5.95 8.87 5.02
C ALA A 59 -5.16 9.99 5.72
N GLU A 60 -4.44 9.67 6.79
CA GLU A 60 -3.57 10.62 7.50
C GLU A 60 -2.50 11.20 6.56
N LYS A 61 -1.81 10.35 5.77
CA LYS A 61 -0.78 10.78 4.80
C LYS A 61 -1.35 11.60 3.64
N LEU A 62 -2.63 11.46 3.34
CA LEU A 62 -3.34 12.27 2.34
C LEU A 62 -3.90 13.58 2.92
N GLY A 63 -3.73 13.81 4.23
CA GLY A 63 -4.17 15.00 4.94
C GLY A 63 -5.66 14.99 5.29
N PHE A 64 -6.31 13.82 5.34
CA PHE A 64 -7.66 13.74 5.87
C PHE A 64 -7.64 14.01 7.39
N PRO A 65 -8.59 14.80 7.91
CA PRO A 65 -8.69 15.01 9.35
C PRO A 65 -8.95 13.65 10.02
N ARG A 66 -8.25 13.42 11.13
CA ARG A 66 -8.48 12.25 11.97
C ARG A 66 -9.89 12.36 12.53
N GLU A 67 -10.81 11.54 12.03
CA GLU A 67 -12.18 11.59 12.50
C GLU A 67 -12.26 10.98 13.90
N ASN A 68 -12.88 11.70 14.83
CA ASN A 68 -13.12 11.25 16.21
C ASN A 68 -14.21 10.17 16.32
N GLY A 69 -14.55 9.47 15.23
CA GLY A 69 -15.59 8.45 15.18
C GLY A 69 -15.29 7.37 14.14
N ASN A 70 -15.90 6.19 14.32
CA ASN A 70 -15.78 5.05 13.42
C ASN A 70 -16.49 5.31 12.09
N LYS A 71 -15.85 6.09 11.22
CA LYS A 71 -16.22 6.15 9.81
C LYS A 71 -16.13 4.72 9.26
N ARG A 72 -17.21 4.23 8.62
CA ARG A 72 -17.21 2.87 8.05
C ARG A 72 -16.06 2.73 7.05
N GLU A 73 -15.33 1.62 7.10
CA GLU A 73 -14.24 1.24 6.18
C GLU A 73 -14.53 1.63 4.72
N LYS A 74 -15.74 1.30 4.22
CA LYS A 74 -16.16 1.62 2.84
C LYS A 74 -16.12 3.12 2.52
N LYS A 75 -16.49 3.99 3.46
CA LYS A 75 -16.46 5.44 3.26
C LYS A 75 -15.02 5.95 3.19
N LYS A 76 -14.12 5.42 4.04
CA LYS A 76 -12.70 5.76 4.01
C LYS A 76 -12.07 5.34 2.67
N ALA A 77 -12.37 4.13 2.20
CA ALA A 77 -11.93 3.66 0.89
C ALA A 77 -12.36 4.62 -0.24
N THR A 78 -13.64 5.00 -0.27
CA THR A 78 -14.18 5.93 -1.27
C THR A 78 -13.51 7.31 -1.22
N ASP A 79 -13.26 7.84 -0.03
CA ASP A 79 -12.60 9.14 0.16
C ASP A 79 -11.15 9.07 -0.37
N ILE A 80 -10.40 8.02 -0.01
CA ILE A 80 -9.03 7.79 -0.48
C ILE A 80 -8.99 7.62 -2.00
N HIS A 81 -9.87 6.78 -2.55
CA HIS A 81 -9.99 6.57 -3.99
C HIS A 81 -10.25 7.88 -4.72
N THR A 82 -11.21 8.68 -4.25
CA THR A 82 -11.55 9.97 -4.86
C THR A 82 -10.36 10.94 -4.86
N ARG A 83 -9.52 10.89 -3.82
CA ARG A 83 -8.32 11.72 -3.71
C ARG A 83 -7.19 11.31 -4.64
N LEU A 84 -7.12 10.01 -5.00
CA LEU A 84 -6.03 9.41 -5.75
C LEU A 84 -6.36 9.09 -7.21
N LYS A 85 -7.64 8.95 -7.59
CA LYS A 85 -8.09 8.44 -8.90
C LYS A 85 -7.52 9.15 -10.13
N ASN A 86 -7.16 10.43 -10.01
CA ASN A 86 -6.61 11.25 -11.10
C ASN A 86 -5.17 11.66 -10.82
N LYS A 87 -4.48 10.96 -9.92
CA LYS A 87 -3.12 11.30 -9.51
C LYS A 87 -2.15 10.19 -9.88
N LYS A 88 -0.94 10.57 -10.28
CA LYS A 88 0.16 9.62 -10.37
C LYS A 88 0.77 9.46 -8.97
N PHE A 89 0.66 8.28 -8.37
CA PHE A 89 1.15 8.04 -7.01
C PHE A 89 1.93 6.72 -6.87
N VAL A 90 2.77 6.65 -5.84
CA VAL A 90 3.45 5.44 -5.40
C VAL A 90 2.95 5.07 -4.01
N LEU A 91 2.52 3.82 -3.83
CA LEU A 91 2.17 3.24 -2.53
C LEU A 91 3.21 2.18 -2.15
N LEU A 92 3.96 2.43 -1.08
CA LEU A 92 4.98 1.54 -0.53
C LEU A 92 4.42 0.88 0.73
N LEU A 93 4.30 -0.45 0.71
CA LEU A 93 3.79 -1.24 1.83
C LEU A 93 4.93 -2.05 2.44
N ASP A 94 5.35 -1.72 3.66
CA ASP A 94 6.40 -2.43 4.39
C ASP A 94 5.82 -3.46 5.37
N ASP A 95 6.58 -4.52 5.68
CA ASP A 95 6.24 -5.57 6.65
C ASP A 95 5.00 -6.44 6.34
N ILE A 96 4.68 -6.68 5.06
CA ILE A 96 3.67 -7.68 4.67
C ILE A 96 4.21 -9.11 4.97
N GLY A 97 3.99 -9.58 6.21
CA GLY A 97 4.56 -10.83 6.73
C GLY A 97 3.98 -12.15 6.18
N ARG A 98 4.82 -13.21 6.22
CA ARG A 98 4.54 -14.60 5.77
C ARG A 98 3.25 -15.23 6.33
N SER A 99 2.80 -14.83 7.51
CA SER A 99 1.63 -15.43 8.18
C SER A 99 0.34 -15.28 7.37
N ARG A 100 0.25 -14.28 6.49
CA ARG A 100 -0.90 -14.12 5.57
C ARG A 100 -0.76 -14.93 4.28
N PHE A 101 0.46 -15.13 3.80
CA PHE A 101 0.74 -15.94 2.62
C PHE A 101 0.61 -17.44 2.87
N LYS A 102 0.68 -17.92 4.12
CA LYS A 102 0.42 -19.35 4.42
C LYS A 102 -1.07 -19.72 4.37
N ARG A 103 -1.96 -18.73 4.50
CA ARG A 103 -3.42 -18.95 4.51
C ARG A 103 -3.99 -19.10 3.09
N ASN A 104 -3.36 -18.46 2.10
CA ASN A 104 -3.59 -18.72 0.68
C ASN A 104 -2.47 -19.61 0.14
N ARG A 105 -2.73 -20.91 -0.03
CA ARG A 105 -1.79 -21.87 -0.66
C ARG A 105 -1.66 -21.66 -2.19
N SER A 106 -1.68 -20.42 -2.66
CA SER A 106 -1.66 -20.14 -4.10
C SER A 106 -0.23 -20.04 -4.65
N PRO A 107 0.02 -20.58 -5.86
CA PRO A 107 1.26 -20.42 -6.61
C PRO A 107 1.79 -18.98 -6.66
N ILE A 108 3.10 -18.81 -6.85
CA ILE A 108 3.77 -17.50 -6.85
C ILE A 108 3.15 -16.53 -7.90
N SER A 109 2.69 -17.05 -9.04
CA SER A 109 1.95 -16.30 -10.08
C SER A 109 0.65 -15.66 -9.58
N ASP A 110 0.01 -16.27 -8.58
CA ASP A 110 -1.31 -15.86 -8.11
C ASP A 110 -1.22 -14.85 -6.96
N LYS A 111 -0.04 -14.71 -6.36
CA LYS A 111 0.21 -13.75 -5.27
C LYS A 111 0.19 -12.31 -5.77
N GLY A 112 0.73 -12.05 -6.96
CA GLY A 112 0.63 -10.75 -7.61
C GLY A 112 -0.85 -10.37 -7.82
N LYS A 113 -1.64 -11.28 -8.39
CA LYS A 113 -3.09 -11.11 -8.59
C LYS A 113 -3.85 -10.91 -7.27
N TRP A 114 -3.49 -11.63 -6.22
CA TRP A 114 -4.10 -11.47 -4.89
C TRP A 114 -3.78 -10.11 -4.27
N MET A 115 -2.53 -9.63 -4.38
CA MET A 115 -2.17 -8.28 -3.94
C MET A 115 -2.96 -7.23 -4.73
N GLN A 116 -3.06 -7.36 -6.07
CA GLN A 116 -3.87 -6.45 -6.87
C GLN A 116 -5.33 -6.44 -6.44
N SER A 117 -5.93 -7.62 -6.25
CA SER A 117 -7.35 -7.75 -5.85
C SER A 117 -7.61 -7.20 -4.45
N SER A 118 -6.67 -7.39 -3.52
CA SER A 118 -6.76 -6.87 -2.16
C SER A 118 -6.61 -5.34 -2.14
N ILE A 119 -5.73 -4.79 -2.96
CA ILE A 119 -5.58 -3.34 -3.14
C ILE A 119 -6.86 -2.77 -3.78
N HIS A 120 -7.36 -3.36 -4.86
CA HIS A 120 -8.57 -2.91 -5.54
C HIS A 120 -9.84 -2.99 -4.66
N HIS A 121 -9.95 -3.98 -3.78
CA HIS A 121 -11.05 -4.02 -2.80
C HIS A 121 -10.85 -3.06 -1.62
N SER A 122 -9.61 -2.62 -1.38
CA SER A 122 -9.29 -1.68 -0.30
C SER A 122 -9.43 -0.21 -0.72
N PHE A 123 -9.48 0.09 -2.03
CA PHE A 123 -9.57 1.43 -2.63
C PHE A 123 -10.66 1.54 -3.69
#